data_AF-A0A929CBT4-F1
#
_entry.id   AF-A0A929CBT4-F1
#
_cell.length_a   1.000
_cell.length_b   1.000
_cell.length_c   1.000
_cell.angle_alpha   90.00
_cell.angle_beta   90.00
_cell.angle_gamma   90.00
#
_symmetry.space_group_name_H-M   'P 1'
#
loop_
_entity.id
_entity.type
_entity.pdbx_description
1 polymer ?
#
loop_
_entity_poly.entity_id
_entity_poly.type
_entity_poly.pdbx_seq_one_letter_code
_entity_poly.pdbx_strand_id
1 'polypeptide(L)'
;MKFAKYKLTISPTTALSLPPYKGSTFRGGFGHALRRVMCVNRGETCTKCPLKTACVYTYIFETAPRQAVNETSENAHLPHPFIIEPPLEEKRHYSRDDSLDLHLLLIGQAINYAPYFIFAFEELGRLGIGTDRGKYRIESV
;
A
#
# COMPACT_ATOMS: atom_id res chain seq x y z
N MET A 1 -5.92 -10.93 19.22
CA MET A 1 -5.40 -10.03 18.16
C MET A 1 -6.48 -9.88 17.10
N LYS A 2 -6.86 -8.66 16.71
CA LYS A 2 -7.91 -8.43 15.69
C LYS A 2 -7.28 -8.33 14.30
N PHE A 3 -7.94 -8.89 13.29
CA PHE A 3 -7.61 -8.73 11.89
C PHE A 3 -8.88 -8.43 11.08
N ALA A 4 -8.71 -7.73 9.97
CA ALA A 4 -9.77 -7.48 8.98
C ALA A 4 -9.23 -7.80 7.59
N LYS A 5 -10.04 -8.43 6.74
CA LYS A 5 -9.71 -8.77 5.35
C LYS A 5 -10.68 -8.07 4.42
N TYR A 6 -10.16 -7.33 3.45
CA TYR A 6 -10.91 -6.61 2.42
C TYR A 6 -10.57 -7.19 1.06
N LYS A 7 -11.55 -7.25 0.16
CA LYS A 7 -11.38 -7.72 -1.21
C LYS A 7 -11.54 -6.53 -2.15
N LEU A 8 -10.43 -6.05 -2.71
CA LEU A 8 -10.44 -4.98 -3.69
C LEU A 8 -10.52 -5.59 -5.08
N THR A 9 -11.66 -5.42 -5.75
CA THR A 9 -11.79 -5.77 -7.17
C THR A 9 -11.44 -4.55 -7.99
N ILE A 10 -10.44 -4.67 -8.86
CA ILE A 10 -9.95 -3.60 -9.73
C ILE A 10 -10.16 -3.93 -11.19
N SER A 11 -10.50 -2.91 -11.97
CA SER A 11 -10.66 -3.02 -13.43
C SER A 11 -9.72 -2.05 -14.15
N PRO A 12 -8.95 -2.53 -15.14
CA PRO A 12 -8.09 -1.67 -15.94
C PRO A 12 -8.89 -0.62 -16.72
N THR A 13 -8.41 0.64 -16.68
CA THR A 13 -8.91 1.73 -17.53
C THR A 13 -8.00 1.96 -18.74
N THR A 14 -6.76 1.48 -18.66
CA THR A 14 -5.83 1.31 -19.78
C THR A 14 -5.24 -0.10 -19.71
N ALA A 15 -4.57 -0.56 -20.76
CA ALA A 15 -3.86 -1.84 -20.69
C ALA A 15 -2.87 -1.84 -19.51
N LEU A 16 -2.81 -2.95 -18.76
CA LEU A 16 -1.81 -3.17 -17.70
C LEU A 16 -0.80 -4.19 -18.17
N SER A 17 0.48 -3.92 -17.89
CA SER A 17 1.58 -4.86 -18.01
C SER A 17 2.19 -5.07 -16.62
N LEU A 18 1.90 -6.23 -16.04
CA LEU A 18 2.33 -6.62 -14.69
C LEU A 18 3.32 -7.80 -14.78
N PRO A 19 4.28 -7.92 -13.86
CA PRO A 19 5.09 -9.12 -13.75
C PRO A 19 4.24 -10.33 -13.34
N PRO A 20 4.71 -11.57 -13.58
CA PRO A 20 4.05 -12.78 -13.07
C PRO A 20 3.79 -12.68 -11.55
N TYR A 21 4.81 -12.25 -10.80
CA TYR A 21 4.72 -12.00 -9.36
C TYR A 21 4.35 -10.55 -9.06
N LYS A 22 3.06 -10.30 -8.87
CA LYS A 22 2.48 -8.95 -8.72
C LYS A 22 2.72 -8.29 -7.36
N GLY A 23 3.14 -9.06 -6.35
CA GLY A 23 3.24 -8.61 -4.96
C GLY A 23 4.17 -7.42 -4.76
N SER A 24 5.35 -7.45 -5.39
CA SER A 24 6.32 -6.34 -5.34
C SER A 24 5.76 -5.08 -5.99
N THR A 25 5.02 -5.23 -7.08
CA THR A 25 4.44 -4.13 -7.86
C THR A 25 3.33 -3.43 -7.07
N PHE A 26 2.40 -4.19 -6.50
CA PHE A 26 1.34 -3.62 -5.65
C PHE A 26 1.89 -3.05 -4.34
N ARG A 27 2.79 -3.74 -3.65
CA ARG A 27 3.36 -3.25 -2.39
C ARG A 27 4.17 -1.97 -2.58
N GLY A 28 5.04 -1.93 -3.60
CA GLY A 28 5.84 -0.74 -3.91
C GLY A 28 4.97 0.43 -4.37
N GLY A 29 4.02 0.16 -5.27
CA GLY A 29 3.05 1.16 -5.73
C GLY A 29 2.21 1.73 -4.59
N PHE A 30 1.71 0.86 -3.71
CA PHE A 30 0.94 1.24 -2.53
C PHE A 30 1.74 2.16 -1.61
N GLY A 31 2.99 1.82 -1.29
CA GLY A 31 3.85 2.66 -0.44
C GLY A 31 4.04 4.06 -1.01
N HIS A 32 4.32 4.16 -2.31
CA HIS A 32 4.45 5.45 -3.00
C HIS A 32 3.13 6.25 -3.01
N ALA A 33 2.01 5.61 -3.32
CA ALA A 33 0.71 6.25 -3.33
C ALA A 33 0.30 6.72 -1.93
N LEU A 34 0.46 5.88 -0.90
CA LEU A 34 0.19 6.21 0.48
C LEU A 34 1.04 7.39 0.96
N ARG A 35 2.35 7.41 0.64
CA ARG A 35 3.22 8.55 0.96
C ARG A 35 2.71 9.82 0.29
N ARG A 36 2.31 9.77 -0.98
CA ARG A 36 1.82 10.94 -1.72
C ARG A 36 0.54 11.51 -1.10
N VAL A 37 -0.37 10.63 -0.71
CA VAL A 37 -1.66 10.97 -0.07
C VAL A 37 -1.44 11.58 1.31
N MET A 38 -0.60 10.96 2.15
CA MET A 38 -0.52 11.26 3.58
C MET A 38 0.56 12.29 3.93
N CYS A 39 1.61 12.42 3.12
CA CYS A 39 2.77 13.21 3.48
C CYS A 39 2.53 14.72 3.24
N VAL A 40 2.54 15.47 4.35
CA VAL A 40 2.52 16.94 4.36
C VAL A 40 3.89 17.55 4.08
N ASN A 41 4.98 16.84 4.40
CA ASN A 41 6.36 17.32 4.25
C ASN A 41 7.06 16.59 3.08
N ARG A 42 6.71 16.97 1.84
CA ARG A 42 7.14 16.28 0.62
C ARG A 42 8.63 16.45 0.28
N GLY A 43 9.34 17.37 0.95
CA GLY A 43 10.75 17.69 0.67
C GLY A 43 11.77 16.96 1.54
N GLU A 44 11.35 16.30 2.62
CA GLU A 44 12.27 15.68 3.59
C GLU A 44 12.16 14.15 3.65
N THR A 45 13.22 13.52 4.14
CA THR A 45 13.21 12.08 4.45
C THR A 45 12.43 11.83 5.74
N CYS A 46 11.75 10.69 5.83
CA CYS A 46 10.97 10.31 7.02
C CYS A 46 11.81 10.29 8.30
N THR A 47 13.12 10.04 8.19
CA THR A 47 14.06 10.00 9.31
C THR A 47 14.20 11.34 10.02
N LYS A 48 14.18 12.46 9.28
CA LYS A 48 14.35 13.82 9.83
C LYS A 48 13.02 14.56 10.02
N CYS A 49 11.91 13.92 9.67
CA CYS A 49 10.59 14.55 9.72
C CYS A 49 10.14 14.78 11.18
N PRO A 50 9.75 16.01 11.56
CA PRO A 50 9.30 16.31 12.93
C PRO A 50 8.02 15.57 13.32
N LEU A 51 7.25 15.09 12.33
CA LEU A 51 6.02 14.33 12.56
C LEU A 51 6.24 12.81 12.63
N LYS A 52 7.48 12.30 12.56
CA LYS A 52 7.80 10.86 12.42
C LYS A 52 7.02 9.95 13.40
N THR A 53 6.90 10.34 14.67
CA THR A 53 6.24 9.54 15.72
C THR A 53 4.72 9.54 15.63
N ALA A 54 4.11 10.63 15.16
CA ALA A 54 2.67 10.77 14.97
C ALA A 54 2.21 10.40 13.55
N CYS A 55 3.14 10.27 12.60
CA CYS A 55 2.85 10.06 11.19
C CYS A 55 2.29 8.65 10.91
N VAL A 56 1.08 8.62 10.36
CA VAL A 56 0.40 7.39 9.96
C VAL A 56 1.17 6.63 8.89
N TYR A 57 1.76 7.31 7.90
CA TYR A 57 2.59 6.67 6.88
C TYR A 57 3.81 5.98 7.51
N THR A 58 4.48 6.63 8.45
CA THR A 58 5.64 6.06 9.14
C THR A 58 5.25 4.83 9.97
N TYR A 59 4.10 4.85 10.63
CA TYR A 59 3.57 3.68 11.33
C TYR A 59 3.24 2.51 10.39
N ILE A 60 2.56 2.78 9.28
CA ILE A 60 2.09 1.73 8.35
C ILE A 60 3.24 1.15 7.53
N PHE A 61 4.08 2.00 6.94
CA PHE A 61 4.98 1.62 5.85
C PHE A 61 6.47 1.72 6.18
N GLU A 62 6.91 2.63 7.06
CA GLU A 62 8.32 2.66 7.53
C GLU A 62 8.51 1.82 8.81
N THR A 63 7.40 1.43 9.43
CA THR A 63 7.30 0.67 10.69
C THR A 63 8.15 1.21 11.82
N ALA A 64 8.28 2.55 11.90
CA ALA A 64 9.01 3.16 13.00
C ALA A 64 8.24 2.97 14.32
N PRO A 65 8.95 2.73 15.44
CA PRO A 65 8.34 2.66 16.75
C PRO A 65 7.58 3.95 17.07
N ARG A 66 6.31 3.82 17.52
CA ARG A 66 5.51 4.97 17.98
C ARG A 66 5.89 5.45 19.38
N GLN A 67 6.61 4.63 20.14
CA GLN A 67 7.10 4.95 21.48
C GLN A 67 8.61 4.73 21.53
N ALA A 68 9.32 5.48 22.38
CA ALA A 68 10.71 5.23 22.69
C ALA A 68 10.81 3.85 23.35
N VAL A 69 11.15 2.83 22.56
CA VAL A 69 11.56 1.54 23.08
C VAL A 69 12.97 1.78 23.63
N ASN A 70 13.22 1.38 24.89
CA ASN A 70 14.50 1.57 25.57
C ASN A 70 15.69 1.30 24.62
N GLU A 71 16.67 2.20 24.69
CA GLU A 71 17.73 2.54 23.72
C GLU A 71 18.69 1.41 23.29
N THR A 72 18.20 0.28 22.79
CA THR A 72 19.08 -0.82 22.31
C THR A 72 18.77 -1.38 20.93
N SER A 73 17.79 -0.83 20.21
CA SER A 73 17.55 -1.24 18.82
C SER A 73 17.13 -0.07 17.95
N GLU A 74 18.09 0.76 17.53
CA GLU A 74 17.90 1.77 16.48
C GLU A 74 17.34 1.17 15.16
N ASN A 75 17.36 -0.16 15.02
CA ASN A 75 16.92 -0.92 13.85
C ASN A 75 15.74 -1.89 14.10
N ALA A 76 14.97 -1.73 15.18
CA ALA A 76 13.74 -2.53 15.36
C ALA A 76 12.62 -2.02 14.44
N HIS A 77 12.70 -2.37 13.15
CA HIS A 77 11.55 -2.27 12.26
C HIS A 77 10.49 -3.25 12.75
N LEU A 78 9.35 -2.72 13.19
CA LEU A 78 8.21 -3.57 13.51
C LEU A 78 7.70 -4.23 12.22
N PRO A 79 7.06 -5.40 12.30
CA PRO A 79 6.40 -5.97 11.14
C PRO A 79 5.33 -5.01 10.62
N HIS A 80 5.19 -4.91 9.29
CA HIS A 80 4.11 -4.12 8.70
C HIS A 80 2.75 -4.66 9.19
N PRO A 81 1.85 -3.81 9.68
CA PRO A 81 0.57 -4.25 10.21
C PRO A 81 -0.45 -4.52 9.09
N PHE A 82 0.01 -4.92 7.90
CA PHE A 82 -0.81 -5.24 6.75
C PHE A 82 -0.16 -6.27 5.82
N ILE A 83 -0.99 -6.99 5.05
CA ILE A 83 -0.57 -7.89 3.97
C ILE A 83 -1.36 -7.52 2.72
N ILE A 84 -0.68 -7.47 1.57
CA ILE A 84 -1.30 -7.32 0.24
C ILE A 84 -1.14 -8.67 -0.47
N GLU A 85 -2.24 -9.37 -0.69
CA GLU A 85 -2.28 -10.63 -1.44
C GLU A 85 -2.80 -10.36 -2.85
N PRO A 86 -1.92 -10.25 -3.85
CA PRO A 86 -2.35 -10.16 -5.24
C PRO A 86 -2.91 -11.51 -5.75
N PRO A 87 -3.57 -11.54 -6.92
CA PRO A 87 -3.97 -12.81 -7.51
C PRO A 87 -2.73 -13.66 -7.83
N LEU A 88 -2.82 -14.96 -7.56
CA LEU A 88 -1.73 -15.94 -7.72
C LEU A 88 -1.51 -16.38 -9.19
N GLU A 89 -2.21 -15.75 -10.14
CA GLU A 89 -2.05 -16.04 -11.55
C GLU A 89 -0.74 -15.46 -12.12
N GLU A 90 -0.19 -16.10 -13.14
CA GLU A 90 1.01 -15.61 -13.84
C GLU A 90 0.69 -14.66 -15.00
N LYS A 91 -0.60 -14.38 -15.26
CA LYS A 91 -1.05 -13.46 -16.31
C LYS A 91 -0.36 -12.10 -16.17
N ARG A 92 0.16 -11.60 -17.29
CA ARG A 92 0.97 -10.37 -17.35
C ARG A 92 0.24 -9.19 -17.98
N HIS A 93 -0.65 -9.46 -18.93
CA HIS A 93 -1.34 -8.43 -19.69
C HIS A 93 -2.82 -8.44 -19.35
N TYR A 94 -3.35 -7.26 -19.04
CA TYR A 94 -4.75 -7.05 -18.72
C TYR A 94 -5.32 -5.96 -19.61
N SER A 95 -6.44 -6.27 -20.24
CA SER A 95 -7.26 -5.38 -21.04
C SER A 95 -8.37 -4.74 -20.20
N ARG A 96 -9.16 -3.84 -20.80
CA ARG A 96 -10.26 -3.16 -20.11
C ARG A 96 -11.41 -4.10 -19.71
N ASP A 97 -11.52 -5.25 -20.35
CA ASP A 97 -12.54 -6.25 -20.07
C ASP A 97 -12.13 -7.22 -18.95
N ASP A 98 -10.89 -7.10 -18.46
CA ASP A 98 -10.38 -7.90 -17.36
C ASP A 98 -10.69 -7.27 -15.99
N SER A 99 -10.60 -8.09 -14.96
CA SER A 99 -10.63 -7.67 -13.55
C SER A 99 -9.57 -8.42 -12.76
N LEU A 100 -9.06 -7.79 -11.69
CA LEU A 100 -8.13 -8.42 -10.75
C LEU A 100 -8.64 -8.25 -9.33
N ASP A 101 -8.54 -9.31 -8.54
CA ASP A 101 -8.89 -9.28 -7.12
C ASP A 101 -7.62 -9.23 -6.26
N LEU A 102 -7.53 -8.21 -5.42
CA LEU A 102 -6.50 -8.05 -4.41
C LEU A 102 -7.14 -8.27 -3.04
N HIS A 103 -6.43 -8.94 -2.13
CA HIS A 103 -6.83 -8.94 -0.73
C HIS A 103 -5.91 -8.05 0.10
N LEU A 104 -6.52 -7.21 0.92
CA LEU A 104 -5.84 -6.40 1.91
C LEU A 104 -6.19 -6.92 3.30
N LEU A 105 -5.19 -7.43 4.02
CA LEU A 105 -5.35 -7.83 5.41
C LEU A 105 -4.75 -6.74 6.30
N LEU A 106 -5.51 -6.27 7.27
CA LEU A 106 -5.09 -5.27 8.26
C LEU A 106 -5.06 -5.89 9.65
N ILE A 107 -4.01 -5.59 10.41
CA ILE A 107 -3.74 -6.23 11.69
C ILE A 107 -3.70 -5.16 12.80
N GLY A 108 -4.44 -5.42 13.88
CA GLY A 108 -4.42 -4.56 15.07
C GLY A 108 -4.89 -3.12 14.78
N GLN A 109 -4.07 -2.13 15.16
CA GLN A 109 -4.44 -0.72 14.98
C GLN A 109 -4.52 -0.29 13.51
N ALA A 110 -3.93 -1.04 12.57
CA ALA A 110 -4.04 -0.74 11.14
C ALA A 110 -5.49 -0.75 10.64
N ILE A 111 -6.37 -1.52 11.30
CA ILE A 111 -7.80 -1.61 10.96
C ILE A 111 -8.46 -0.22 11.02
N ASN A 112 -8.07 0.63 11.98
CA ASN A 112 -8.62 1.98 12.12
C ASN A 112 -8.21 2.92 10.98
N TYR A 113 -7.24 2.52 10.16
CA TYR A 113 -6.75 3.29 9.02
C TYR A 113 -7.22 2.72 7.68
N ALA A 114 -8.16 1.77 7.66
CA ALA A 114 -8.64 1.12 6.43
C ALA A 114 -9.03 2.12 5.31
N PRO A 115 -9.74 3.24 5.58
CA PRO A 115 -10.05 4.23 4.53
C PRO A 115 -8.81 4.80 3.84
N TYR A 116 -7.71 5.00 4.57
CA TYR A 116 -6.45 5.48 3.99
C TYR A 116 -5.78 4.45 3.09
N PHE A 117 -5.91 3.15 3.43
CA PHE A 117 -5.42 2.09 2.55
C PHE A 117 -6.20 2.06 1.24
N ILE A 118 -7.53 2.07 1.33
CA ILE A 118 -8.42 2.05 0.15
C ILE A 118 -8.12 3.26 -0.73
N PHE A 119 -8.09 4.46 -0.16
CA PHE A 119 -7.79 5.68 -0.90
C PHE A 119 -6.39 5.68 -1.53
N ALA A 120 -5.39 5.09 -0.87
CA ALA A 120 -4.06 4.90 -1.47
C ALA A 120 -4.08 3.92 -2.65
N PHE A 121 -4.92 2.88 -2.63
CA PHE A 121 -5.11 1.98 -3.78
C PHE A 121 -5.84 2.66 -4.94
N GLU A 122 -6.81 3.53 -4.66
CA GLU A 122 -7.47 4.35 -5.69
C GLU A 122 -6.44 5.30 -6.34
N GLU A 123 -5.64 5.97 -5.52
CA GLU A 123 -4.61 6.89 -6.00
C GLU A 123 -3.50 6.16 -6.78
N LEU A 124 -3.14 4.94 -6.38
CA LEU A 124 -2.26 4.07 -7.16
C LEU A 124 -2.85 3.77 -8.55
N GLY A 125 -4.14 3.44 -8.62
CA GLY A 125 -4.83 3.20 -9.89
C GLY A 125 -4.81 4.41 -10.82
N ARG A 126 -4.94 5.62 -10.25
CA ARG A 126 -4.87 6.88 -11.00
C ARG A 126 -3.45 7.26 -11.45
N LEU A 127 -2.47 7.03 -10.58
CA LEU A 127 -1.04 7.25 -10.85
C LEU A 127 -0.50 6.31 -11.93
N GLY A 128 -1.02 5.09 -11.95
CA GLY A 128 -0.61 4.03 -12.84
C GLY A 128 0.40 3.07 -12.20
N ILE A 129 0.26 1.79 -12.55
CA ILE A 129 0.99 0.66 -11.99
C ILE A 129 1.75 -0.11 -13.09
N GLY A 130 2.82 -0.80 -12.70
CA GLY A 130 3.68 -1.56 -13.62
C GLY A 130 4.59 -0.66 -14.46
N THR A 131 5.29 -1.29 -15.41
CA THR A 131 6.28 -0.62 -16.27
C THR A 131 5.64 0.46 -17.13
N ASP A 132 4.47 0.16 -17.69
CA ASP A 132 3.77 1.05 -18.63
C ASP A 132 2.85 2.06 -17.93
N ARG A 133 2.90 2.12 -16.59
CA ARG A 133 2.02 2.98 -15.77
C ARG A 133 0.54 2.84 -16.15
N GLY A 134 0.13 1.59 -16.39
CA GLY A 134 -1.26 1.27 -16.72
C GLY A 134 -2.19 1.66 -15.56
N LYS A 135 -3.35 2.22 -15.87
CA LYS A 135 -4.29 2.75 -14.90
C LYS A 135 -5.43 1.78 -14.66
N TYR A 136 -5.97 1.78 -13.45
CA TYR A 136 -7.15 1.01 -13.07
C TYR A 136 -8.05 1.84 -12.16
N ARG A 137 -9.27 1.35 -11.92
CA ARG A 137 -10.18 1.84 -10.88
C ARG A 137 -10.58 0.70 -9.95
N ILE A 138 -10.94 1.03 -8.71
CA ILE A 138 -11.57 0.08 -7.79
C ILE A 138 -13.06 0.02 -8.13
N GLU A 139 -13.57 -1.18 -8.39
CA GLU A 139 -15.00 -1.43 -8.63
C GLU A 139 -15.74 -1.71 -7.32
N SER A 140 -15.12 -2.44 -6.40
CA SER A 140 -15.71 -2.80 -5.10
C SER A 140 -14.65 -3.08 -4.03
N VAL A 141 -15.06 -2.98 -2.76
CA VAL A 141 -14.26 -3.21 -1.54
C VAL A 141 -14.96 -4.17 -0.59
#